data_AF-A0A2G6PE86-F1
#
_entry.id   AF-A0A2G6PE86-F1
#
_cell.length_a   1.000
_cell.length_b   1.000
_cell.length_c   1.000
_cell.angle_alpha   90.00
_cell.angle_beta   90.00
_cell.angle_gamma   90.00
#
_symmetry.space_group_name_H-M   'P 1'
#
loop_
_entity.id
_entity.type
_entity.pdbx_description
1 polymer ?
#
loop_
_entity_poly.entity_id
_entity_poly.type
_entity_poly.pdbx_seq_one_letter_code
_entity_poly.pdbx_strand_id
1 'polypeptide(L)'
;MSEKNLYVSYIVIGIAYVVFKIGFVMAGYLHLGAISHGLVPAVLTTAAGLWGLRNMTNPEQKSWLHWTLIILPVLVLITTPPFMYWKQGSELWLTNGRFPILILYEIMALGQIGIALSIRRHKAQVQIS
;
A
#
# COMPACT_ATOMS: atom_id res chain seq x y z
N MET A 1 -2.22 14.83 13.85
CA MET A 1 -2.50 14.90 12.40
C MET A 1 -3.99 14.64 12.21
N SER A 2 -4.71 15.39 11.37
CA SER A 2 -6.17 15.18 11.23
C SER A 2 -6.50 13.86 10.54
N GLU A 3 -7.69 13.30 10.78
CA GLU A 3 -8.16 12.06 10.12
C GLU A 3 -8.12 12.19 8.58
N LYS A 4 -8.55 13.35 8.06
CA LYS A 4 -8.45 13.68 6.63
C LYS A 4 -7.02 13.54 6.11
N ASN A 5 -6.03 14.10 6.84
CA ASN A 5 -4.63 14.03 6.43
C ASN A 5 -4.13 12.58 6.42
N LEU A 6 -4.58 11.73 7.36
CA LEU A 6 -4.23 10.31 7.38
C LEU A 6 -4.72 9.60 6.11
N TYR A 7 -5.99 9.78 5.72
CA TYR A 7 -6.49 9.20 4.47
C TYR A 7 -5.76 9.72 3.23
N VAL A 8 -5.49 11.02 3.17
CA VAL A 8 -4.74 11.61 2.05
C VAL A 8 -3.33 11.02 1.97
N SER A 9 -2.61 10.91 3.09
CA SER A 9 -1.30 10.26 3.13
C SER A 9 -1.37 8.80 2.67
N TYR A 10 -2.39 8.05 3.09
CA TYR A 10 -2.61 6.67 2.66
C TYR A 10 -2.77 6.55 1.14
N ILE A 11 -3.57 7.44 0.55
CA ILE A 11 -3.80 7.53 -0.91
C ILE A 11 -2.51 7.89 -1.64
N VAL A 12 -1.78 8.89 -1.15
CA VAL A 12 -0.52 9.34 -1.76
C VAL A 12 0.50 8.20 -1.82
N ILE A 13 0.61 7.37 -0.78
CA ILE A 13 1.50 6.19 -0.82
C ILE A 13 1.03 5.19 -1.87
N GLY A 14 -0.28 4.94 -1.99
CA GLY A 14 -0.84 4.05 -3.02
C GLY A 14 -0.52 4.53 -4.44
N ILE A 15 -0.62 5.83 -4.71
CA ILE A 15 -0.27 6.43 -6.00
C ILE A 15 1.24 6.35 -6.24
N ALA A 16 2.04 6.72 -5.24
CA ALA A 16 3.50 6.69 -5.32
C ALA A 16 4.02 5.28 -5.65
N TYR A 17 3.34 4.23 -5.18
CA TYR A 17 3.71 2.85 -5.45
C TYR A 17 3.75 2.55 -6.97
N VAL A 18 2.75 3.04 -7.73
CA VAL A 18 2.71 2.88 -9.19
C VAL A 18 3.77 3.74 -9.86
N VAL A 19 3.92 4.99 -9.43
CA VAL A 19 4.88 5.94 -10.01
C VAL A 19 6.30 5.39 -9.89
N PHE A 20 6.69 4.88 -8.71
CA PHE A 20 7.99 4.24 -8.53
C PHE A 20 8.15 3.01 -9.41
N LYS A 21 7.13 2.15 -9.53
CA LYS A 21 7.18 1.00 -10.43
C LYS A 21 7.41 1.38 -11.88
N ILE A 22 6.71 2.39 -12.38
CA ILE A 22 6.91 2.90 -13.74
C ILE A 22 8.35 3.38 -13.89
N GLY A 23 8.86 4.17 -12.93
CA GLY A 23 10.26 4.62 -12.93
C GLY A 23 11.27 3.47 -13.00
N PHE A 24 11.09 2.42 -12.19
CA PHE A 24 11.99 1.26 -12.20
C PHE A 24 11.89 0.40 -13.46
N VAL A 25 10.72 0.34 -14.11
CA VAL A 25 10.61 -0.31 -15.43
C VAL A 25 11.31 0.52 -16.49
N MET A 26 11.11 1.84 -16.51
CA MET A 26 11.78 2.74 -17.46
C MET A 26 13.31 2.72 -17.31
N ALA A 27 13.80 2.52 -16.08
CA ALA A 27 15.23 2.37 -15.77
C ALA A 27 15.77 0.94 -15.97
N GLY A 28 14.95 -0.02 -16.41
CA GLY A 28 15.38 -1.39 -16.72
C GLY A 28 15.55 -2.33 -15.52
N TYR A 29 15.22 -1.88 -14.30
CA TYR A 29 15.31 -2.71 -13.09
C TYR A 29 14.20 -3.77 -13.00
N LEU A 30 13.02 -3.45 -13.56
CA LEU A 30 11.83 -4.30 -13.56
C LEU A 30 11.33 -4.55 -14.99
N HIS A 31 10.67 -5.68 -15.21
CA HIS A 31 10.02 -5.99 -16.49
C HIS A 31 8.62 -5.34 -16.59
N LEU A 32 8.09 -5.16 -17.81
CA LEU A 32 6.77 -4.55 -18.05
C LEU A 32 5.64 -5.21 -17.24
N GLY A 33 5.62 -6.54 -17.15
CA GLY A 33 4.62 -7.27 -16.35
C GLY A 33 4.61 -6.92 -14.85
N ALA A 34 5.67 -6.30 -14.33
CA ALA A 34 5.72 -5.84 -12.96
C ALA A 34 4.79 -4.63 -12.73
N ILE A 35 4.56 -3.80 -13.75
CA ILE A 35 3.61 -2.67 -13.68
C ILE A 35 2.21 -3.22 -13.44
N SER A 36 1.76 -4.20 -14.24
CA SER A 36 0.41 -4.78 -14.13
C SER A 36 0.17 -5.37 -12.74
N HIS A 37 1.15 -6.07 -12.18
CA HIS A 37 1.04 -6.69 -10.86
C HIS A 37 1.09 -5.68 -9.72
N GLY A 38 1.72 -4.52 -9.91
CA GLY A 38 1.70 -3.46 -8.91
C GLY A 38 0.52 -2.51 -9.04
N LEU A 39 -0.07 -2.43 -10.22
CA LEU A 39 -1.23 -1.60 -10.48
C LEU A 39 -2.43 -2.11 -9.69
N VAL A 40 -2.63 -3.44 -9.61
CA VAL A 40 -3.73 -4.04 -8.84
C VAL A 40 -3.71 -3.60 -7.36
N PRO A 41 -2.65 -3.84 -6.56
CA PRO A 41 -2.64 -3.42 -5.16
C PRO A 41 -2.68 -1.90 -4.99
N ALA A 42 -2.08 -1.13 -5.90
CA ALA A 42 -2.15 0.32 -5.84
C ALA A 42 -3.56 0.86 -6.09
N VAL A 43 -4.29 0.32 -7.08
CA VAL A 43 -5.69 0.68 -7.34
C VAL A 43 -6.54 0.29 -6.14
N LEU A 44 -6.37 -0.92 -5.61
CA LEU A 44 -7.16 -1.39 -4.47
C LEU A 44 -6.92 -0.54 -3.20
N THR A 45 -5.66 -0.28 -2.85
CA THR A 45 -5.33 0.57 -1.69
C THR A 45 -5.80 2.01 -1.90
N THR A 46 -5.57 2.58 -3.08
CA THR A 46 -6.05 3.94 -3.39
C THR A 46 -7.57 4.04 -3.33
N ALA A 47 -8.30 3.06 -3.88
CA ALA A 47 -9.75 3.01 -3.81
C ALA A 47 -10.25 2.88 -2.37
N ALA A 48 -9.62 2.03 -1.55
CA ALA A 48 -9.95 1.91 -0.13
C ALA A 48 -9.72 3.23 0.63
N GLY A 49 -8.60 3.91 0.36
CA GLY A 49 -8.29 5.22 0.93
C GLY A 49 -9.31 6.30 0.51
N LEU A 50 -9.66 6.37 -0.78
CA LEU A 50 -10.67 7.29 -1.30
C LEU A 50 -12.05 7.02 -0.71
N TRP A 51 -12.41 5.74 -0.57
CA TRP A 51 -13.68 5.35 0.02
C TRP A 51 -13.76 5.76 1.50
N GLY A 52 -12.71 5.49 2.27
CA GLY A 52 -12.60 5.93 3.66
C GLY A 52 -12.65 7.46 3.79
N LEU A 53 -11.94 8.18 2.93
CA LEU A 53 -11.95 9.66 2.92
C LEU A 53 -13.35 10.23 2.67
N ARG A 54 -14.08 9.68 1.69
CA ARG A 54 -15.43 10.14 1.32
C ARG A 54 -16.46 9.94 2.42
N ASN A 55 -16.21 9.03 3.35
CA ASN A 55 -17.17 8.65 4.37
C ASN A 55 -16.64 8.83 5.79
N MET A 56 -15.56 9.58 5.97
CA MET A 56 -14.93 9.78 7.27
C MET A 56 -15.89 10.35 8.34
N THR A 57 -16.91 11.11 7.91
CA THR A 57 -17.93 11.74 8.75
C THR A 57 -19.07 10.80 9.18
N ASN A 58 -19.19 9.60 8.60
CA ASN A 58 -20.24 8.64 8.98
C ASN A 58 -19.71 7.74 10.11
N PRO A 59 -20.19 7.90 11.37
CA PRO A 59 -19.69 7.14 12.51
C PRO A 59 -20.07 5.65 12.43
N GLU A 60 -21.16 5.34 11.72
CA GLU A 60 -21.62 3.96 11.46
C GLU A 60 -20.85 3.26 10.34
N GLN A 61 -19.81 3.88 9.79
CA GLN A 61 -18.93 3.19 8.85
C GLN A 61 -18.40 1.93 9.49
N LYS A 62 -18.92 0.82 8.97
CA LYS A 62 -18.71 -0.51 9.50
C LYS A 62 -17.21 -0.80 9.58
N SER A 63 -16.79 -1.30 10.74
CA SER A 63 -15.43 -1.74 11.09
C SER A 63 -14.67 -2.42 9.94
N TRP A 64 -15.36 -3.17 9.07
CA TRP A 64 -14.78 -3.85 7.91
C TRP A 64 -14.02 -2.91 6.96
N LEU A 65 -14.44 -1.66 6.77
CA LEU A 65 -13.77 -0.70 5.88
C LEU A 65 -12.41 -0.25 6.43
N HIS A 66 -12.27 -0.18 7.75
CA HIS A 66 -10.97 0.07 8.37
C HIS A 66 -10.06 -1.16 8.31
N TRP A 67 -10.65 -2.35 8.33
CA TRP A 67 -9.90 -3.58 8.11
C TRP A 67 -9.36 -3.69 6.69
N THR A 68 -10.07 -3.24 5.66
CA THR A 68 -9.54 -3.26 4.28
C THR A 68 -8.29 -2.39 4.13
N LEU A 69 -8.22 -1.25 4.82
CA LEU A 69 -7.03 -0.38 4.83
C LEU A 69 -5.79 -1.06 5.43
N ILE A 70 -5.97 -2.08 6.27
CA ILE A 70 -4.88 -2.87 6.87
C ILE A 70 -4.59 -4.11 6.03
N ILE A 71 -5.64 -4.86 5.67
CA ILE A 71 -5.53 -6.13 4.97
C ILE A 71 -4.85 -5.94 3.61
N LEU A 72 -5.20 -4.90 2.85
CA LEU A 72 -4.65 -4.69 1.52
C LEU A 72 -3.12 -4.47 1.54
N PRO A 73 -2.55 -3.56 2.35
CA PRO A 73 -1.10 -3.44 2.49
C PRO A 73 -0.42 -4.68 3.07
N VAL A 74 -1.07 -5.39 4.00
CA VAL A 74 -0.53 -6.66 4.54
C VAL A 74 -0.41 -7.71 3.45
N LEU A 75 -1.42 -7.84 2.58
CA LEU A 75 -1.35 -8.73 1.43
C LEU A 75 -0.20 -8.34 0.50
N VAL A 76 0.06 -7.05 0.28
CA VAL A 76 1.22 -6.59 -0.49
C VAL A 76 2.52 -7.05 0.15
N LEU A 77 2.69 -6.86 1.46
CA LEU A 77 3.87 -7.31 2.21
C LEU A 77 4.12 -8.82 2.09
N ILE A 78 3.08 -9.64 2.21
CA ILE A 78 3.21 -11.10 2.20
C ILE A 78 3.41 -11.62 0.77
N THR A 79 2.73 -11.05 -0.22
CA THR A 79 2.73 -11.59 -1.58
C THR A 79 3.87 -11.08 -2.46
N THR A 80 4.41 -9.89 -2.18
CA THR A 80 5.44 -9.28 -3.05
C THR A 80 6.75 -10.08 -3.08
N PRO A 81 7.35 -10.48 -1.94
CA PRO A 81 8.61 -11.22 -1.97
C PRO A 81 8.50 -12.59 -2.66
N PRO A 82 7.51 -13.47 -2.33
CA PRO A 82 7.35 -14.75 -3.01
C PRO A 82 7.06 -14.59 -4.51
N PHE A 83 6.28 -13.58 -4.89
CA PHE A 83 5.99 -13.31 -6.30
C PHE A 83 7.25 -12.91 -7.07
N MET A 84 8.07 -12.03 -6.51
CA MET A 84 9.35 -11.62 -7.11
C MET A 84 10.30 -12.81 -7.22
N TYR A 85 10.41 -13.63 -6.18
CA TYR A 85 11.19 -14.86 -6.18
C TYR A 85 10.74 -15.82 -7.29
N TRP A 86 9.44 -16.10 -7.38
CA TRP A 86 8.90 -17.03 -8.37
C TRP A 86 9.09 -16.55 -9.81
N LYS A 87 8.89 -15.26 -10.09
CA LYS A 87 8.99 -14.72 -11.45
C LYS A 87 10.42 -14.50 -11.93
N GLN A 88 11.35 -14.22 -11.03
CA GLN A 88 12.72 -13.90 -11.40
C GLN A 88 13.69 -15.07 -11.19
N GLY A 89 13.30 -16.07 -10.39
CA GLY A 89 14.16 -17.19 -10.02
C GLY A 89 15.14 -16.83 -8.90
N SER A 90 15.68 -17.87 -8.26
CA SER A 90 16.53 -17.76 -7.07
C SER A 90 17.80 -16.93 -7.28
N GLU A 91 18.37 -16.93 -8.49
CA GLU A 91 19.65 -16.26 -8.77
C GLU A 91 19.50 -14.76 -9.10
N LEU A 92 18.34 -14.34 -9.57
CA LEU A 92 18.15 -12.99 -10.13
C LEU A 92 17.23 -12.09 -9.29
N TRP A 93 16.57 -12.62 -8.26
CA TRP A 93 15.56 -11.86 -7.54
C TRP A 93 16.12 -10.82 -6.54
N LEU A 94 17.35 -11.01 -6.04
CA LEU A 94 18.05 -10.08 -5.14
C LEU A 94 19.22 -9.33 -5.78
N THR A 95 19.59 -9.68 -7.01
CA THR A 95 20.72 -9.08 -7.72
C THR A 95 20.27 -7.86 -8.54
N ASN A 96 21.21 -7.13 -9.14
CA ASN A 96 20.95 -5.99 -10.03
C ASN A 96 20.09 -4.86 -9.42
N GLY A 97 20.32 -4.52 -8.14
CA GLY A 97 19.62 -3.40 -7.49
C GLY A 97 18.15 -3.68 -7.14
N ARG A 98 17.67 -4.92 -7.26
CA ARG A 98 16.27 -5.30 -7.01
C ARG A 98 15.93 -5.46 -5.54
N PHE A 99 16.91 -5.81 -4.70
CA PHE A 99 16.71 -5.87 -3.25
C PHE A 99 16.33 -4.50 -2.64
N PRO A 100 17.03 -3.38 -2.96
CA PRO A 100 16.58 -2.04 -2.57
C PRO A 100 15.15 -1.70 -3.03
N ILE A 101 14.74 -2.17 -4.21
CA ILE A 101 13.39 -1.96 -4.74
C ILE A 101 12.35 -2.71 -3.91
N LEU A 102 12.65 -3.96 -3.52
CA LEU A 102 11.80 -4.74 -2.62
C LEU A 102 11.63 -4.04 -1.27
N ILE A 103 12.75 -3.59 -0.66
CA ILE A 103 12.73 -2.85 0.61
C ILE A 103 11.85 -1.60 0.49
N LEU A 104 11.98 -0.84 -0.60
CA LEU A 104 11.16 0.35 -0.81
C LEU A 104 9.66 0.01 -0.81
N TYR A 105 9.24 -1.04 -1.50
CA TYR A 105 7.83 -1.46 -1.52
C TYR A 105 7.35 -1.95 -0.15
N GLU A 106 8.18 -2.68 0.59
CA GLU A 106 7.84 -3.11 1.95
C GLU A 106 7.70 -1.91 2.89
N ILE A 107 8.60 -0.93 2.83
CA ILE A 107 8.50 0.31 3.61
C ILE A 107 7.21 1.07 3.28
N MET A 108 6.83 1.16 2.00
CA MET A 108 5.57 1.80 1.60
C MET A 108 4.35 1.07 2.16
N ALA A 109 4.33 -0.26 2.09
CA ALA A 109 3.26 -1.08 2.65
C ALA A 109 3.19 -0.94 4.17
N LEU A 110 4.33 -0.99 4.87
CA LEU A 110 4.41 -0.75 6.32
C LEU A 110 3.92 0.67 6.68
N GLY A 111 4.26 1.67 5.88
CA GLY A 111 3.77 3.04 6.02
C GLY A 111 2.24 3.11 5.93
N GLN A 112 1.65 2.45 4.93
CA GLN A 112 0.18 2.36 4.81
C GLN A 112 -0.46 1.64 6.00
N ILE A 113 0.14 0.56 6.51
CA ILE A 113 -0.34 -0.12 7.73
C ILE A 113 -0.30 0.81 8.93
N GLY A 114 0.81 1.52 9.16
CA GLY A 114 0.96 2.47 10.26
C GLY A 114 -0.09 3.59 10.21
N ILE A 115 -0.38 4.11 9.01
CA ILE A 115 -1.44 5.10 8.80
C ILE A 115 -2.82 4.49 9.09
N ALA A 116 -3.11 3.29 8.60
CA ALA A 116 -4.38 2.62 8.83
C ALA A 116 -4.63 2.34 10.32
N LEU A 117 -3.60 1.92 11.06
CA LEU A 117 -3.66 1.77 12.51
C LEU A 117 -3.90 3.11 13.22
N SER A 118 -3.27 4.19 12.73
CA SER A 118 -3.49 5.53 13.27
C SER A 118 -4.92 6.01 13.05
N ILE A 119 -5.52 5.74 11.89
CA ILE A 119 -6.94 6.03 11.60
C ILE A 119 -7.84 5.28 12.60
N ARG A 120 -7.59 3.98 12.82
CA ARG A 120 -8.37 3.18 13.79
C ARG A 120 -8.28 3.73 15.22
N ARG A 121 -7.07 4.09 15.67
CA ARG A 121 -6.88 4.69 17.00
C ARG A 121 -7.64 6.01 17.14
N HIS A 122 -7.58 6.86 16.10
CA HIS A 122 -8.30 8.13 16.08
C HIS A 122 -9.82 7.94 16.21
N LYS A 123 -10.41 7.00 15.48
CA LYS A 123 -11.85 6.72 15.58
C LYS A 123 -12.26 6.11 16.91
N ALA A 124 -11.44 5.22 17.48
CA ALA A 124 -11.70 4.64 18.80
C ALA A 124 -11.73 5.72 19.90
N GLN A 125 -10.86 6.72 19.83
CA GLN A 125 -10.84 7.83 20.80
C GLN A 125 -12.09 8.72 20.67
N VAL A 126 -12.53 9.03 19.44
CA VAL A 126 -13.72 9.86 19.20
C VAL A 126 -15.03 9.17 19.63
N GLN A 127 -15.09 7.83 19.63
CA GLN A 127 -16.27 7.10 20.10
C GLN A 127 -16.40 7.05 21.63
N ILE A 128 -15.33 7.35 22.37
CA ILE A 128 -15.29 7.29 23.84
C ILE A 128 -15.47 8.69 24.46
N SER A 129 -15.23 9.76 23.69
CA SER A 129 -15.43 11.17 24.08
C SER A 129 -16.84 11.67 23.82
#